data_AF-A0AAN6SIT5-F1
#
_entry.id   AF-A0AAN6SIT5-F1
#
_cell.length_a   1.000
_cell.length_b   1.000
_cell.length_c   1.000
_cell.angle_alpha   90.00
_cell.angle_beta   90.00
_cell.angle_gamma   90.00
#
_symmetry.space_group_name_H-M   'P 1'
#
loop_
_entity.id
_entity.type
_entity.pdbx_description
1 polymer ?
#
loop_
_entity_poly.entity_id
_entity_poly.type
_entity_poly.pdbx_seq_one_letter_code
_entity_poly.pdbx_strand_id
1 'polypeptide(L)'
;MTTSPSPPSKETEQKVNSSDSGESTRTITQFGCPKYSSRSQPEPKEPSSQQQQQQQQSFASRAWAYLNEDVRPTHFAEMQLVLLTFCIGLQDAVSFPDFHAFASNQTGNTVFLMLAIALPQFNPSMFITANIGCSLGFFLASAWLTGQLGHIIGPRRRLWVLATNTIQTCLVFTAAALQFQSHHTNTPGKDLFESGSLEGWDAVTGTRTLLCIALLASAAGSQVVLSRSLNMTEITTAMATAAWLDLVIDRNLFGAVRKNKGRNRRVAFLAALAVGSLCGAYIYREVGSAVAVTISGGGKAVVLGMFLCAPGEGRGKRQEGDVESQRQRGGGNENLKEGKVNSDVMAKEGAGNMKGDDGSGSGSGSDEEVEVERRGRGDEAV
;
A
#
# COMPACT_ATOMS: atom_id res chain seq x y z
N MET A 1 -30.22 50.60 -7.42
CA MET A 1 -30.77 50.95 -8.74
C MET A 1 -31.10 49.63 -9.44
N THR A 2 -32.26 49.03 -9.17
CA THR A 2 -33.55 49.17 -9.93
C THR A 2 -33.45 48.54 -11.33
N THR A 3 -34.27 47.60 -11.80
CA THR A 3 -35.48 46.90 -11.31
C THR A 3 -35.82 45.77 -12.31
N SER A 4 -36.32 44.64 -11.78
CA SER A 4 -37.23 43.60 -12.32
C SER A 4 -38.29 44.07 -13.36
N PRO A 5 -39.01 43.20 -14.14
CA PRO A 5 -39.80 42.09 -13.59
C PRO A 5 -40.07 40.81 -14.43
N SER A 6 -40.66 39.82 -13.71
CA SER A 6 -41.32 38.58 -14.16
C SER A 6 -42.88 38.75 -14.13
N PRO A 7 -43.69 37.67 -14.22
CA PRO A 7 -44.46 37.12 -15.36
C PRO A 7 -46.00 37.39 -15.26
N PRO A 8 -46.89 36.66 -15.98
CA PRO A 8 -47.74 35.69 -15.27
C PRO A 8 -48.18 34.44 -16.08
N SER A 9 -49.14 33.72 -15.50
CA SER A 9 -49.43 32.28 -15.49
C SER A 9 -50.86 31.90 -15.94
N LYS A 10 -51.10 30.58 -16.09
CA LYS A 10 -52.31 29.77 -15.77
C LYS A 10 -53.46 29.55 -16.78
N GLU A 11 -53.72 28.23 -16.95
CA GLU A 11 -54.99 27.45 -16.92
C GLU A 11 -56.26 27.94 -17.64
N THR A 12 -56.87 27.05 -18.44
CA THR A 12 -58.34 26.91 -18.51
C THR A 12 -58.77 25.49 -18.90
N GLU A 13 -59.65 24.91 -18.07
CA GLU A 13 -60.47 23.71 -18.32
C GLU A 13 -61.43 23.89 -19.51
N GLN A 14 -61.82 22.79 -20.17
CA GLN A 14 -63.21 22.68 -20.64
C GLN A 14 -63.68 21.23 -20.73
N LYS A 15 -64.86 21.03 -20.14
CA LYS A 15 -65.65 19.81 -19.93
C LYS A 15 -66.84 19.86 -20.89
N VAL A 16 -67.16 18.78 -21.61
CA VAL A 16 -68.50 18.58 -22.20
C VAL A 16 -68.91 17.10 -22.07
N ASN A 17 -70.12 16.93 -21.52
CA ASN A 17 -70.84 15.71 -21.20
C ASN A 17 -71.78 15.28 -22.35
N SER A 18 -72.42 14.10 -22.12
CA SER A 18 -73.77 13.67 -22.57
C SER A 18 -73.87 13.12 -24.00
N SER A 19 -74.63 12.06 -24.35
CA SER A 19 -75.63 11.16 -23.73
C SER A 19 -75.58 9.84 -24.56
N ASP A 20 -76.17 8.69 -24.25
CA ASP A 20 -77.61 8.37 -24.11
C ASP A 20 -77.72 6.82 -23.92
N SER A 21 -78.40 6.33 -22.89
CA SER A 21 -79.72 5.65 -22.88
C SER A 21 -79.76 4.14 -23.19
N GLY A 22 -80.56 3.40 -22.41
CA GLY A 22 -81.05 2.06 -22.78
C GLY A 22 -81.11 1.00 -21.66
N GLU A 23 -82.21 0.97 -20.93
CA GLU A 23 -82.64 -0.09 -19.99
C GLU A 23 -82.70 -1.50 -20.61
N SER A 24 -82.40 -2.56 -19.84
CA SER A 24 -83.38 -3.65 -19.66
C SER A 24 -83.04 -4.66 -18.54
N THR A 25 -84.09 -4.95 -17.80
CA THR A 25 -84.34 -5.82 -16.65
C THR A 25 -84.06 -7.31 -16.88
N ARG A 26 -83.53 -8.03 -15.88
CA ARG A 26 -84.11 -9.29 -15.32
C ARG A 26 -83.27 -9.90 -14.18
N THR A 27 -84.00 -10.42 -13.21
CA THR A 27 -83.57 -10.86 -11.88
C THR A 27 -83.65 -12.39 -11.76
N ILE A 28 -82.89 -12.97 -10.82
CA ILE A 28 -83.06 -14.31 -10.15
C ILE A 28 -82.70 -15.51 -11.08
N THR A 29 -81.88 -16.52 -10.78
CA THR A 29 -81.47 -17.33 -9.60
C THR A 29 -80.20 -18.07 -10.08
N GLN A 30 -79.23 -18.50 -9.28
CA GLN A 30 -79.27 -19.76 -8.52
C GLN A 30 -77.90 -19.97 -7.83
N PHE A 31 -77.94 -20.43 -6.58
CA PHE A 31 -76.81 -20.88 -5.77
C PHE A 31 -76.24 -22.23 -6.27
N GLY A 32 -74.93 -22.47 -6.12
CA GLY A 32 -74.42 -23.85 -6.00
C GLY A 32 -72.98 -24.18 -6.43
N CYS A 33 -71.99 -23.82 -5.60
CA CYS A 33 -70.71 -24.50 -5.31
C CYS A 33 -69.62 -24.78 -6.39
N PRO A 34 -68.34 -24.82 -5.97
CA PRO A 34 -67.19 -24.52 -6.81
C PRO A 34 -66.52 -25.77 -7.37
N LYS A 35 -66.20 -25.80 -8.67
CA LYS A 35 -65.25 -26.78 -9.23
C LYS A 35 -64.40 -26.18 -10.35
N TYR A 36 -63.09 -26.31 -10.12
CA TYR A 36 -62.01 -26.41 -11.12
C TYR A 36 -61.83 -25.22 -12.08
N SER A 37 -61.03 -24.24 -11.64
CA SER A 37 -60.28 -23.41 -12.58
C SER A 37 -59.15 -24.24 -13.17
N SER A 38 -59.28 -24.56 -14.44
CA SER A 38 -58.27 -25.17 -15.30
C SER A 38 -57.01 -24.30 -15.34
N ARG A 39 -55.92 -24.88 -14.83
CA ARG A 39 -54.49 -24.63 -15.14
C ARG A 39 -54.25 -23.58 -16.25
N SER A 40 -54.09 -22.32 -15.88
CA SER A 40 -53.38 -21.35 -16.70
C SER A 40 -51.89 -21.72 -16.70
N GLN A 41 -51.32 -21.89 -17.89
CA GLN A 41 -49.89 -22.04 -18.04
C GLN A 41 -49.19 -20.79 -17.49
N PRO A 42 -48.01 -20.92 -16.83
CA PRO A 42 -47.21 -19.75 -16.53
C PRO A 42 -46.73 -19.14 -17.85
N GLU A 43 -47.17 -17.91 -18.10
CA GLU A 43 -46.63 -17.01 -19.10
C GLU A 43 -45.09 -17.04 -19.03
N PRO A 44 -44.36 -17.10 -20.16
CA PRO A 44 -42.91 -17.07 -20.13
C PRO A 44 -42.49 -15.75 -19.50
N LYS A 45 -41.88 -15.80 -18.31
CA LYS A 45 -41.22 -14.64 -17.73
C LYS A 45 -40.20 -14.15 -18.75
N GLU A 46 -40.46 -12.99 -19.35
CA GLU A 46 -39.43 -12.24 -20.05
C GLU A 46 -38.21 -12.16 -19.12
N PRO A 47 -37.01 -12.59 -19.56
CA PRO A 47 -35.84 -12.47 -18.73
C PRO A 47 -35.64 -10.98 -18.47
N SER A 48 -35.72 -10.60 -17.19
CA SER A 48 -35.46 -9.26 -16.70
C SER A 48 -34.25 -8.67 -17.42
N SER A 49 -34.44 -7.50 -18.04
CA SER A 49 -33.46 -6.73 -18.82
C SER A 49 -32.12 -6.48 -18.10
N GLN A 50 -32.05 -6.72 -16.79
CA GLN A 50 -30.82 -6.72 -15.99
C GLN A 50 -29.93 -7.96 -16.19
N GLN A 51 -30.48 -9.13 -16.53
CA GLN A 51 -29.69 -10.35 -16.78
C GLN A 51 -29.02 -10.35 -18.16
N GLN A 52 -29.62 -9.71 -19.17
CA GLN A 52 -29.02 -9.61 -20.50
C GLN A 52 -27.88 -8.57 -20.58
N GLN A 53 -27.90 -7.50 -19.77
CA GLN A 53 -26.82 -6.50 -19.77
C GLN A 53 -25.49 -6.98 -19.16
N GLN A 54 -25.50 -8.02 -18.31
CA GLN A 54 -24.27 -8.55 -17.71
C GLN A 54 -23.46 -9.45 -18.66
N GLN A 55 -24.08 -9.97 -19.73
CA GLN A 55 -23.47 -10.99 -20.58
C GLN A 55 -22.72 -10.41 -21.79
N GLN A 56 -22.80 -9.10 -22.02
CA GLN A 56 -22.29 -8.42 -23.22
C GLN A 56 -21.23 -7.35 -22.93
N GLN A 57 -20.52 -7.43 -21.80
CA GLN A 57 -19.33 -6.61 -21.61
C GLN A 57 -18.16 -7.16 -22.44
N SER A 58 -17.71 -6.37 -23.42
CA SER A 58 -16.48 -6.61 -24.18
C SER A 58 -15.32 -6.96 -23.24
N PHE A 59 -14.44 -7.88 -23.66
CA PHE A 59 -13.23 -8.23 -22.92
C PHE A 59 -12.41 -6.97 -22.54
N ALA A 60 -12.39 -5.96 -23.40
CA ALA A 60 -11.74 -4.68 -23.15
C ALA A 60 -12.40 -3.90 -21.98
N SER A 61 -13.73 -3.89 -21.90
CA SER A 61 -14.46 -3.24 -20.81
C SER A 61 -14.22 -3.95 -19.47
N ARG A 62 -14.11 -5.27 -19.49
CA ARG A 62 -13.79 -6.09 -18.29
C ARG A 62 -12.34 -5.89 -17.85
N ALA A 63 -11.39 -5.86 -18.79
CA ALA A 63 -9.98 -5.60 -18.51
C ALA A 63 -9.78 -4.17 -17.98
N TRP A 64 -10.47 -3.17 -18.56
CA TRP A 64 -10.42 -1.79 -18.09
C TRP A 64 -11.01 -1.63 -16.69
N ALA A 65 -12.15 -2.27 -16.41
CA ALA A 65 -12.73 -2.30 -15.08
C ALA A 65 -11.79 -2.97 -14.06
N TYR A 66 -11.11 -4.05 -14.44
CA TYR A 66 -10.09 -4.69 -13.61
C TYR A 66 -8.91 -3.76 -13.36
N LEU A 67 -8.34 -3.12 -14.38
CA LEU A 67 -7.19 -2.22 -14.21
C LEU A 67 -7.52 -0.96 -13.38
N ASN A 68 -8.79 -0.55 -13.35
CA ASN A 68 -9.23 0.60 -12.54
C ASN A 68 -9.60 0.27 -11.10
N GLU A 69 -9.54 -1.00 -10.72
CA GLU A 69 -9.81 -1.42 -9.35
C GLU A 69 -8.61 -1.12 -8.44
N ASP A 70 -8.88 -0.77 -7.17
CA ASP A 70 -7.84 -0.57 -6.18
C ASP A 70 -7.25 -1.91 -5.71
N VAL A 71 -5.92 -1.94 -5.58
CA VAL A 71 -5.18 -3.09 -5.06
C VAL A 71 -5.38 -3.19 -3.56
N ARG A 72 -5.81 -4.37 -3.08
CA ARG A 72 -6.00 -4.61 -1.64
C ARG A 72 -4.66 -4.90 -0.94
N PRO A 73 -4.45 -4.40 0.29
CA PRO A 73 -3.32 -4.78 1.13
C PRO A 73 -3.54 -6.20 1.65
N THR A 74 -3.16 -7.19 0.85
CA THR A 74 -3.26 -8.62 1.19
C THR A 74 -1.89 -9.18 1.54
N HIS A 75 -1.84 -10.37 2.15
CA HIS A 75 -0.56 -11.09 2.37
C HIS A 75 0.27 -11.24 1.08
N PHE A 76 -0.40 -11.28 -0.07
CA PHE A 76 0.26 -11.30 -1.36
C PHE A 76 1.02 -9.99 -1.68
N ALA A 77 0.44 -8.83 -1.31
CA ALA A 77 1.12 -7.54 -1.42
C ALA A 77 2.29 -7.40 -0.42
N GLU A 78 2.18 -8.01 0.77
CA GLU A 78 3.30 -8.09 1.72
C GLU A 78 4.49 -8.82 1.13
N MET A 79 4.26 -10.01 0.52
CA MET A 79 5.32 -10.79 -0.12
C MET A 79 6.00 -10.03 -1.26
N GLN A 80 5.23 -9.26 -2.05
CA GLN A 80 5.76 -8.41 -3.11
C GLN A 80 6.69 -7.33 -2.56
N LEU A 81 6.27 -6.65 -1.49
CA LEU A 81 7.07 -5.60 -0.85
C LEU A 81 8.34 -6.15 -0.19
N VAL A 82 8.29 -7.36 0.39
CA VAL A 82 9.47 -8.06 0.93
C VAL A 82 10.45 -8.41 -0.20
N LEU A 83 9.97 -8.94 -1.33
CA LEU A 83 10.83 -9.23 -2.49
C LEU A 83 11.43 -7.95 -3.08
N LEU A 84 10.64 -6.88 -3.14
CA LEU A 84 11.09 -5.54 -3.53
C LEU A 84 12.14 -4.96 -2.57
N THR A 85 12.05 -5.26 -1.28
CA THR A 85 13.04 -4.89 -0.27
C THR A 85 14.35 -5.65 -0.46
N PHE A 86 14.26 -6.95 -0.73
CA PHE A 86 15.42 -7.76 -1.10
C PHE A 86 16.14 -7.18 -2.33
N CYS A 87 15.38 -6.80 -3.36
CA CYS A 87 15.93 -6.17 -4.57
C CYS A 87 16.62 -4.83 -4.29
N ILE A 88 16.11 -4.03 -3.35
CA ILE A 88 16.75 -2.79 -2.89
C ILE A 88 18.07 -3.08 -2.18
N GLY A 89 18.07 -4.00 -1.22
CA GLY A 89 19.29 -4.37 -0.49
C GLY A 89 20.40 -4.84 -1.43
N LEU A 90 20.01 -5.61 -2.45
CA LEU A 90 20.90 -6.07 -3.50
C LEU A 90 21.47 -4.91 -4.33
N GLN A 91 20.66 -3.92 -4.71
CA GLN A 91 21.12 -2.74 -5.45
C GLN A 91 22.03 -1.84 -4.62
N ASP A 92 21.70 -1.58 -3.36
CA ASP A 92 22.52 -0.71 -2.52
C ASP A 92 23.90 -1.32 -2.21
N ALA A 93 23.99 -2.65 -2.11
CA ALA A 93 25.26 -3.36 -1.93
C ALA A 93 26.22 -3.23 -3.13
N VAL A 94 25.71 -2.96 -4.33
CA VAL A 94 26.54 -2.76 -5.54
C VAL A 94 26.69 -1.29 -5.90
N SER A 95 25.72 -0.45 -5.54
CA SER A 95 25.74 0.99 -5.85
C SER A 95 26.84 1.72 -5.09
N PHE A 96 27.08 1.38 -3.82
CA PHE A 96 28.09 2.08 -3.04
C PHE A 96 29.53 1.81 -3.53
N PRO A 97 29.96 0.56 -3.75
CA PRO A 97 31.28 0.28 -4.33
C PRO A 97 31.52 0.96 -5.68
N ASP A 98 30.52 0.99 -6.56
CA ASP A 98 30.71 1.51 -7.92
C ASP A 98 30.55 3.02 -8.03
N PHE A 99 29.62 3.59 -7.26
CA PHE A 99 29.19 4.97 -7.43
C PHE A 99 29.57 5.87 -6.25
N HIS A 100 30.05 5.29 -5.14
CA HIS A 100 30.29 6.01 -3.88
C HIS A 100 29.04 6.76 -3.37
N ALA A 101 27.87 6.26 -3.76
CA ALA A 101 26.57 6.79 -3.38
C ALA A 101 25.56 5.63 -3.34
N PHE A 102 24.64 5.66 -2.38
CA PHE A 102 23.56 4.69 -2.33
C PHE A 102 22.46 5.08 -3.31
N ALA A 103 21.85 4.14 -4.02
CA ALA A 103 20.69 4.44 -4.86
C ALA A 103 19.43 4.69 -4.02
N SER A 104 19.27 3.97 -2.90
CA SER A 104 18.04 4.02 -2.08
C SER A 104 18.23 4.64 -0.68
N ASN A 105 19.43 4.53 -0.08
CA ASN A 105 19.68 5.00 1.28
C ASN A 105 19.98 6.52 1.35
N GLN A 106 18.92 7.33 1.38
CA GLN A 106 19.07 8.79 1.34
C GLN A 106 19.52 9.44 2.65
N THR A 107 19.34 8.78 3.80
CA THR A 107 19.88 9.29 5.08
C THR A 107 21.40 9.39 5.01
N GLY A 108 22.07 8.34 4.51
CA GLY A 108 23.52 8.35 4.30
C GLY A 108 23.95 9.39 3.27
N ASN A 109 23.29 9.43 2.10
CA ASN A 109 23.62 10.40 1.05
C ASN A 109 23.45 11.85 1.51
N THR A 110 22.47 12.16 2.35
CA THR A 110 22.27 13.52 2.89
C THR A 110 23.46 13.92 3.76
N VAL A 111 23.90 13.03 4.66
CA VAL A 111 25.09 13.27 5.51
C VAL A 111 26.35 13.40 4.65
N PHE A 112 26.55 12.50 3.69
CA PHE A 112 27.71 12.55 2.79
C PHE A 112 27.74 13.83 1.95
N LEU A 113 26.58 14.31 1.49
CA LEU A 113 26.49 15.56 0.75
C LEU A 113 26.91 16.75 1.63
N MET A 114 26.42 16.81 2.87
CA MET A 114 26.78 17.90 3.79
C MET A 114 28.27 17.85 4.17
N LEU A 115 28.83 16.66 4.39
CA LEU A 115 30.26 16.49 4.61
C LEU A 115 31.10 16.92 3.41
N ALA A 116 30.69 16.54 2.19
CA ALA A 116 31.39 16.92 0.97
C ALA A 116 31.41 18.44 0.76
N ILE A 117 30.34 19.14 1.17
CA ILE A 117 30.25 20.61 1.12
C ILE A 117 31.10 21.26 2.20
N ALA A 118 31.04 20.77 3.44
CA ALA A 118 31.72 21.37 4.59
C ALA A 118 33.22 21.05 4.64
N LEU A 119 33.62 19.87 4.16
CA LEU A 119 34.98 19.32 4.23
C LEU A 119 35.44 18.83 2.84
N PRO A 120 35.56 19.72 1.83
CA PRO A 120 35.86 19.32 0.45
C PRO A 120 37.22 18.63 0.27
N GLN A 121 38.15 18.79 1.22
CA GLN A 121 39.48 18.17 1.20
C GLN A 121 39.50 16.81 1.92
N PHE A 122 38.43 16.42 2.62
CA PHE A 122 38.37 15.19 3.39
C PHE A 122 37.91 14.04 2.50
N ASN A 123 38.79 13.07 2.24
CA ASN A 123 38.51 11.85 1.45
C ASN A 123 37.75 12.13 0.12
N PRO A 124 38.35 12.88 -0.83
CA PRO A 124 37.70 13.22 -2.10
C PRO A 124 37.36 12.01 -2.96
N SER A 125 38.00 10.86 -2.74
CA SER A 125 37.67 9.59 -3.38
C SER A 125 36.41 8.92 -2.82
N MET A 126 36.05 9.20 -1.56
CA MET A 126 34.86 8.61 -0.91
C MET A 126 33.62 9.49 -1.09
N PHE A 127 33.77 10.81 -1.09
CA PHE A 127 32.65 11.76 -1.16
C PHE A 127 32.56 12.43 -2.52
N ILE A 128 31.99 11.71 -3.49
CA ILE A 128 31.79 12.24 -4.84
C ILE A 128 30.50 13.04 -4.88
N THR A 129 30.60 14.35 -4.65
CA THR A 129 29.47 15.29 -4.55
C THR A 129 28.49 15.16 -5.72
N ALA A 130 29.00 14.99 -6.95
CA ALA A 130 28.16 14.84 -8.15
C ALA A 130 27.29 13.58 -8.09
N ASN A 131 27.86 12.44 -7.69
CA ASN A 131 27.16 11.16 -7.60
C ASN A 131 26.13 11.17 -6.47
N ILE A 132 26.53 11.66 -5.30
CA ILE A 132 25.67 11.78 -4.11
C ILE A 132 24.51 12.74 -4.39
N GLY A 133 24.80 13.92 -4.94
CA GLY A 133 23.80 14.92 -5.30
C GLY A 133 22.85 14.43 -6.39
N CYS A 134 23.36 13.70 -7.39
CA CYS A 134 22.55 13.07 -8.42
C CYS A 134 21.60 12.03 -7.82
N SER A 135 22.10 11.13 -6.96
CA SER A 135 21.28 10.14 -6.27
C SER A 135 20.16 10.78 -5.46
N LEU A 136 20.51 11.72 -4.56
CA LEU A 136 19.55 12.40 -3.71
C LEU A 136 18.52 13.19 -4.52
N GLY A 137 18.98 13.92 -5.54
CA GLY A 137 18.13 14.73 -6.40
C GLY A 137 17.12 13.90 -7.18
N PHE A 138 17.56 12.85 -7.89
CA PHE A 138 16.66 12.00 -8.68
C PHE A 138 15.75 11.13 -7.82
N PHE A 139 16.23 10.67 -6.66
CA PHE A 139 15.37 9.99 -5.68
C PHE A 139 14.22 10.90 -5.22
N LEU A 140 14.53 12.13 -4.79
CA LEU A 140 13.51 13.07 -4.31
C LEU A 140 12.59 13.55 -5.44
N ALA A 141 13.13 13.82 -6.63
CA ALA A 141 12.35 14.25 -7.78
C ALA A 141 11.36 13.16 -8.25
N SER A 142 11.81 11.91 -8.35
CA SER A 142 10.94 10.78 -8.71
C SER A 142 9.89 10.48 -7.65
N ALA A 143 10.26 10.56 -6.36
CA ALA A 143 9.33 10.42 -5.25
C ALA A 143 8.26 11.52 -5.28
N TRP A 144 8.66 12.78 -5.47
CA TRP A 144 7.73 13.89 -5.63
C TRP A 144 6.81 13.68 -6.84
N LEU A 145 7.36 13.37 -8.01
CA LEU A 145 6.58 13.17 -9.22
C LEU A 145 5.55 12.03 -9.07
N THR A 146 6.00 10.89 -8.56
CA THR A 146 5.14 9.70 -8.36
C THR A 146 4.09 9.96 -7.28
N GLY A 147 4.44 10.69 -6.23
CA GLY A 147 3.49 11.06 -5.17
C GLY A 147 2.40 11.99 -5.67
N GLN A 148 2.78 13.05 -6.40
CA GLN A 148 1.84 14.03 -6.93
C GLN A 148 0.92 13.42 -8.00
N LEU A 149 1.48 12.64 -8.93
CA LEU A 149 0.67 11.92 -9.92
C LEU A 149 -0.24 10.87 -9.26
N GLY A 150 0.23 10.22 -8.19
CA GLY A 150 -0.56 9.31 -7.38
C GLY A 150 -1.82 9.97 -6.80
N HIS A 151 -1.72 11.21 -6.30
CA HIS A 151 -2.88 11.96 -5.81
C HIS A 151 -3.93 12.26 -6.89
N ILE A 152 -3.51 12.42 -8.15
CA ILE A 152 -4.40 12.72 -9.28
C ILE A 152 -5.05 11.44 -9.83
N ILE A 153 -4.27 10.36 -10.00
CA ILE A 153 -4.71 9.14 -10.70
C ILE A 153 -5.41 8.15 -9.76
N GLY A 154 -5.03 8.16 -8.48
CA GLY A 154 -5.40 7.17 -7.48
C GLY A 154 -4.19 6.34 -7.06
N PRO A 155 -3.64 6.52 -5.84
CA PRO A 155 -2.35 5.94 -5.46
C PRO A 155 -2.39 4.41 -5.30
N ARG A 156 -3.59 3.84 -5.15
CA ARG A 156 -3.84 2.39 -5.03
C ARG A 156 -4.43 1.75 -6.29
N ARG A 157 -4.74 2.54 -7.32
CA ARG A 157 -5.35 2.06 -8.56
C ARG A 157 -4.41 1.08 -9.25
N ARG A 158 -4.89 -0.12 -9.58
CA ARG A 158 -4.04 -1.19 -10.15
C ARG A 158 -3.27 -0.71 -11.38
N LEU A 159 -3.90 0.03 -12.29
CA LEU A 159 -3.24 0.61 -13.46
C LEU A 159 -2.05 1.50 -13.08
N TRP A 160 -2.21 2.34 -12.04
CA TRP A 160 -1.15 3.22 -11.55
C TRP A 160 0.01 2.43 -10.94
N VAL A 161 -0.31 1.45 -10.08
CA VAL A 161 0.68 0.55 -9.47
C VAL A 161 1.47 -0.20 -10.55
N LEU A 162 0.78 -0.75 -11.54
CA LEU A 162 1.40 -1.48 -12.67
C LEU A 162 2.24 -0.57 -13.55
N ALA A 163 1.73 0.60 -13.94
CA ALA A 163 2.46 1.54 -14.78
C ALA A 163 3.74 2.01 -14.07
N THR A 164 3.63 2.41 -12.80
CA THR A 164 4.78 2.86 -12.02
C THR A 164 5.80 1.74 -11.86
N ASN A 165 5.38 0.52 -11.50
CA ASN A 165 6.29 -0.61 -11.35
C ASN A 165 6.92 -1.05 -12.68
N THR A 166 6.20 -0.91 -13.80
CA THR A 166 6.74 -1.14 -15.15
C THR A 166 7.83 -0.14 -15.48
N ILE A 167 7.56 1.16 -15.28
CA ILE A 167 8.55 2.23 -15.49
C ILE A 167 9.79 1.97 -14.64
N GLN A 168 9.64 1.72 -13.34
CA GLN A 168 10.75 1.40 -12.45
C GLN A 168 11.56 0.19 -12.93
N THR A 169 10.89 -0.87 -13.41
CA THR A 169 11.55 -2.08 -13.93
C THR A 169 12.37 -1.75 -15.19
N CYS A 170 11.81 -0.95 -16.11
CA CYS A 170 12.53 -0.49 -17.29
C CYS A 170 13.75 0.38 -16.94
N LEU A 171 13.63 1.27 -15.95
CA LEU A 171 14.75 2.11 -15.48
C LEU A 171 15.89 1.22 -14.94
N VAL A 172 15.57 0.19 -14.15
CA VAL A 172 16.57 -0.74 -13.59
C VAL A 172 17.24 -1.58 -14.69
N PHE A 173 16.49 -2.10 -15.66
CA PHE A 173 17.09 -2.81 -16.79
C PHE A 173 17.94 -1.90 -17.68
N THR A 174 17.54 -0.65 -17.86
CA THR A 174 18.33 0.35 -18.59
C THR A 174 19.65 0.63 -17.85
N ALA A 175 19.60 0.79 -16.52
CA ALA A 175 20.80 0.94 -15.71
C ALA A 175 21.72 -0.30 -15.82
N ALA A 176 21.17 -1.51 -15.78
CA ALA A 176 21.94 -2.74 -15.99
C ALA A 176 22.61 -2.77 -17.37
N ALA A 177 21.88 -2.40 -18.43
CA ALA A 177 22.42 -2.35 -19.78
C ALA A 177 23.58 -1.35 -19.92
N LEU A 178 23.49 -0.18 -19.27
CA LEU A 178 24.57 0.81 -19.23
C LEU A 178 25.79 0.30 -18.46
N GLN A 179 25.59 -0.47 -17.39
CA GLN A 179 26.68 -1.11 -16.64
C GLN A 179 27.36 -2.21 -17.46
N PHE A 180 26.62 -2.99 -18.25
CA PHE A 180 27.25 -3.98 -19.15
C PHE A 180 28.16 -3.35 -20.22
N GLN A 181 28.00 -2.06 -20.52
CA GLN A 181 28.88 -1.36 -21.47
C GLN A 181 30.15 -0.82 -20.81
N SER A 182 30.25 -0.85 -19.48
CA SER A 182 31.35 -0.25 -18.74
C SER A 182 32.27 -1.35 -18.20
N HIS A 183 33.55 -1.33 -18.59
CA HIS A 183 34.51 -2.37 -18.18
C HIS A 183 34.58 -2.50 -16.65
N HIS A 184 34.62 -1.37 -15.93
CA HIS A 184 34.69 -1.31 -14.48
C HIS A 184 33.58 -2.10 -13.76
N THR A 185 32.33 -1.96 -14.19
CA THR A 185 31.16 -2.60 -13.56
C THR A 185 30.95 -4.05 -13.99
N ASN A 186 31.61 -4.48 -15.08
CA ASN A 186 31.63 -5.88 -15.51
C ASN A 186 32.75 -6.70 -14.85
N THR A 187 33.79 -6.02 -14.34
CA THR A 187 34.88 -6.69 -13.64
C THR A 187 34.38 -7.18 -12.28
N PRO A 188 34.63 -8.46 -11.91
CA PRO A 188 34.37 -8.96 -10.58
C PRO A 188 35.01 -8.08 -9.51
N GLY A 189 34.25 -7.75 -8.46
CA GLY A 189 34.74 -6.91 -7.36
C GLY A 189 35.96 -7.51 -6.63
N LYS A 190 36.14 -8.83 -6.65
CA LYS A 190 37.34 -9.48 -6.11
C LYS A 190 38.62 -9.04 -6.81
N ASP A 191 38.58 -8.88 -8.13
CA ASP A 191 39.73 -8.48 -8.93
C ASP A 191 40.07 -7.00 -8.67
N LEU A 192 39.05 -6.17 -8.42
CA LEU A 192 39.22 -4.77 -8.01
C LEU A 192 39.78 -4.64 -6.58
N PHE A 193 39.37 -5.52 -5.66
CA PHE A 193 39.88 -5.54 -4.29
C PHE A 193 41.35 -6.01 -4.23
N GLU A 194 41.71 -7.03 -5.00
CA GLU A 194 43.07 -7.57 -5.04
C GLU A 194 44.05 -6.66 -5.79
N SER A 195 43.61 -5.97 -6.84
CA SER A 195 44.46 -5.03 -7.60
C SER A 195 44.72 -3.72 -6.85
N GLY A 196 43.93 -3.38 -5.83
CA GLY A 196 44.07 -2.15 -5.04
C GLY A 196 43.85 -0.86 -5.84
N SER A 197 43.50 -0.96 -7.12
CA SER A 197 43.37 0.16 -8.04
C SER A 197 41.96 0.21 -8.62
N LEU A 198 41.19 1.21 -8.19
CA LEU A 198 40.16 1.80 -9.04
C LEU A 198 40.87 2.49 -10.21
N GLU A 199 41.34 1.72 -11.20
CA GLU A 199 41.80 2.27 -12.47
C GLU A 199 40.60 2.92 -13.16
N GLY A 200 40.46 4.23 -12.95
CA GLY A 200 39.49 5.07 -13.64
C GLY A 200 38.69 5.94 -12.69
N TRP A 201 39.27 7.06 -12.23
CA TRP A 201 38.46 8.17 -11.71
C TRP A 201 37.33 8.55 -12.68
N ASP A 202 37.59 8.45 -13.99
CA ASP A 202 36.64 8.68 -15.07
C ASP A 202 35.50 7.63 -15.13
N ALA A 203 35.76 6.40 -14.65
CA ALA A 203 34.73 5.36 -14.53
C ALA A 203 33.73 5.66 -13.40
N VAL A 204 34.16 6.39 -12.37
CA VAL A 204 33.32 6.72 -11.21
C VAL A 204 32.63 8.08 -11.37
N THR A 205 33.19 9.02 -12.13
CA THR A 205 32.63 10.38 -12.33
C THR A 205 32.02 10.64 -13.70
N GLY A 206 32.07 9.66 -14.62
CA GLY A 206 31.56 9.81 -15.97
C GLY A 206 30.05 10.02 -16.07
N THR A 207 29.59 10.59 -17.19
CA THR A 207 28.16 10.81 -17.48
C THR A 207 27.34 9.52 -17.40
N ARG A 208 27.92 8.38 -17.82
CA ARG A 208 27.26 7.07 -17.74
C ARG A 208 26.95 6.67 -16.30
N THR A 209 27.86 6.96 -15.38
CA THR A 209 27.70 6.70 -13.95
C THR A 209 26.58 7.55 -13.37
N LEU A 210 26.55 8.84 -13.67
CA LEU A 210 25.45 9.73 -13.29
C LEU A 210 24.11 9.26 -13.86
N LEU A 211 24.07 8.80 -15.11
CA LEU A 211 22.85 8.22 -15.69
C LEU A 211 22.40 6.95 -14.97
N CYS A 212 23.32 6.03 -14.65
CA CYS A 212 23.00 4.82 -13.89
C CYS A 212 22.43 5.17 -12.52
N ILE A 213 23.08 6.09 -11.80
CA ILE A 213 22.62 6.58 -10.49
C ILE A 213 21.24 7.20 -10.63
N ALA A 214 21.03 8.09 -11.59
CA ALA A 214 19.74 8.76 -11.82
C ALA A 214 18.62 7.74 -12.07
N LEU A 215 18.86 6.71 -12.88
CA LEU A 215 17.89 5.65 -13.18
C LEU A 215 17.55 4.80 -11.95
N LEU A 216 18.57 4.34 -11.22
CA LEU A 216 18.39 3.50 -10.03
C LEU A 216 17.74 4.29 -8.87
N ALA A 217 18.23 5.50 -8.61
CA ALA A 217 17.68 6.38 -7.58
C ALA A 217 16.23 6.79 -7.92
N SER A 218 15.92 7.05 -9.19
CA SER A 218 14.54 7.30 -9.62
C SER A 218 13.63 6.10 -9.38
N ALA A 219 14.11 4.89 -9.72
CA ALA A 219 13.35 3.68 -9.49
C ALA A 219 13.09 3.43 -7.98
N ALA A 220 14.10 3.68 -7.14
CA ALA A 220 14.02 3.54 -5.69
C ALA A 220 13.05 4.58 -5.06
N GLY A 221 13.14 5.85 -5.48
CA GLY A 221 12.26 6.93 -4.98
C GLY A 221 10.78 6.65 -5.26
N SER A 222 10.45 6.30 -6.51
CA SER A 222 9.09 5.89 -6.88
C SER A 222 8.61 4.65 -6.11
N GLN A 223 9.48 3.69 -5.84
CA GLN A 223 9.14 2.47 -5.09
C GLN A 223 8.75 2.76 -3.64
N VAL A 224 9.48 3.68 -2.98
CA VAL A 224 9.18 4.10 -1.60
C VAL A 224 7.82 4.79 -1.51
N VAL A 225 7.45 5.58 -2.51
CA VAL A 225 6.12 6.20 -2.56
C VAL A 225 5.04 5.14 -2.74
N LEU A 226 5.26 4.19 -3.65
CA LEU A 226 4.31 3.12 -3.93
C LEU A 226 4.07 2.22 -2.70
N SER A 227 5.12 1.88 -1.95
CA SER A 227 4.98 1.06 -0.73
C SER A 227 4.15 1.78 0.34
N ARG A 228 4.31 3.10 0.47
CA ARG A 228 3.47 3.95 1.34
C ARG A 228 2.01 3.97 0.90
N SER A 229 1.76 4.11 -0.41
CA SER A 229 0.40 4.12 -0.98
C SER A 229 -0.40 2.85 -0.69
N LEU A 230 0.26 1.70 -0.56
CA LEU A 230 -0.39 0.41 -0.25
C LEU A 230 -0.69 0.21 1.25
N ASN A 231 -0.57 1.25 2.08
CA ASN A 231 -0.77 1.21 3.55
C ASN A 231 0.09 0.15 4.27
N MET A 232 1.23 -0.20 3.69
CA MET A 232 2.22 -1.08 4.31
C MET A 232 3.43 -0.27 4.77
N THR A 233 3.16 0.75 5.59
CA THR A 233 4.15 1.70 6.10
C THR A 233 5.23 1.04 6.96
N GLU A 234 4.92 -0.11 7.57
CA GLU A 234 5.87 -0.95 8.32
C GLU A 234 6.94 -1.58 7.43
N ILE A 235 6.69 -1.66 6.12
CA ILE A 235 7.64 -2.06 5.07
C ILE A 235 8.00 -0.82 4.24
N THR A 236 8.16 0.33 4.89
CA THR A 236 8.71 1.49 4.19
C THR A 236 10.18 1.23 3.95
N THR A 237 10.47 0.91 2.70
CA THR A 237 11.76 0.58 2.12
C THR A 237 12.82 1.68 2.18
N ALA A 238 12.66 2.67 3.06
CA ALA A 238 13.51 3.84 3.14
C ALA A 238 14.17 4.05 4.52
N MET A 239 13.72 3.40 5.60
CA MET A 239 14.21 3.70 6.95
C MET A 239 14.41 2.41 7.77
N ALA A 240 15.49 1.67 7.47
CA ALA A 240 15.88 0.49 8.26
C ALA A 240 16.00 0.80 9.75
N THR A 241 16.50 2.00 10.10
CA THR A 241 16.64 2.47 11.48
C THR A 241 15.31 2.45 12.24
N ALA A 242 14.24 2.99 11.64
CA ALA A 242 12.93 3.01 12.29
C ALA A 242 12.41 1.59 12.50
N ALA A 243 12.55 0.71 11.50
CA ALA A 243 12.14 -0.69 11.62
C ALA A 243 12.93 -1.46 12.68
N TRP A 244 14.24 -1.20 12.84
CA TRP A 244 15.07 -1.77 13.90
C TRP A 244 14.58 -1.35 15.27
N LEU A 245 14.39 -0.05 15.50
CA LEU A 245 13.92 0.46 16.80
C LEU A 245 12.53 -0.07 17.12
N ASP A 246 11.60 0.04 16.17
CA ASP A 246 10.24 -0.45 16.28
C ASP A 246 10.16 -1.96 16.57
N LEU A 247 11.11 -2.75 16.08
CA LEU A 247 11.21 -4.17 16.36
C LEU A 247 11.73 -4.43 17.77
N VAL A 248 12.83 -3.77 18.16
CA VAL A 248 13.50 -3.99 19.45
C VAL A 248 12.62 -3.56 20.63
N ILE A 249 11.83 -2.49 20.48
CA ILE A 249 10.91 -2.01 21.53
C ILE A 249 9.53 -2.67 21.49
N ASP A 250 9.29 -3.63 20.58
CA ASP A 250 7.99 -4.30 20.46
C ASP A 250 7.70 -5.12 21.74
N ARG A 251 6.63 -4.76 22.46
CA ARG A 251 6.21 -5.45 23.69
C ARG A 251 6.00 -6.96 23.51
N ASN A 252 5.66 -7.39 22.31
CA ASN A 252 5.43 -8.78 21.94
C ASN A 252 6.51 -9.31 20.98
N LEU A 253 7.77 -8.84 21.12
CA LEU A 253 8.90 -9.28 20.30
C LEU A 253 9.02 -10.81 20.27
N PHE A 254 8.94 -11.47 21.43
CA PHE A 254 8.99 -12.94 21.55
C PHE A 254 7.61 -13.62 21.56
N GLY A 255 6.54 -12.88 21.27
CA GLY A 255 5.19 -13.43 21.21
C GLY A 255 4.97 -14.41 20.06
N ALA A 256 3.89 -15.18 20.11
CA ALA A 256 3.55 -16.11 19.03
C ALA A 256 3.39 -15.40 17.68
N VAL A 257 3.96 -15.97 16.62
CA VAL A 257 3.98 -15.40 15.25
C VAL A 257 2.60 -15.02 14.73
N ARG A 258 1.55 -15.75 15.11
CA ARG A 258 0.18 -15.45 14.67
C ARG A 258 -0.44 -14.18 15.29
N LYS A 259 0.10 -13.66 16.39
CA LYS A 259 -0.52 -12.56 17.15
C LYS A 259 -0.06 -11.17 16.75
N ASN A 260 1.16 -11.03 16.21
CA ASN A 260 1.73 -9.72 15.89
C ASN A 260 2.16 -9.64 14.43
N LYS A 261 1.25 -9.19 13.56
CA LYS A 261 1.51 -9.03 12.12
C LYS A 261 2.52 -7.90 11.85
N GLY A 262 2.47 -6.81 12.62
CA GLY A 262 3.39 -5.66 12.45
C GLY A 262 4.84 -6.03 12.72
N ARG A 263 5.10 -6.74 13.83
CA ARG A 263 6.42 -7.30 14.12
C ARG A 263 6.91 -8.23 13.00
N ASN A 264 6.07 -9.14 12.51
CA ASN A 264 6.47 -10.06 11.44
C ASN A 264 6.86 -9.32 10.16
N ARG A 265 6.15 -8.26 9.80
CA ARG A 265 6.47 -7.42 8.64
C ARG A 265 7.82 -6.73 8.82
N ARG A 266 8.10 -6.17 10.01
CA ARG A 266 9.39 -5.54 10.34
C ARG A 266 10.54 -6.54 10.28
N VAL A 267 10.37 -7.74 10.85
CA VAL A 267 11.37 -8.83 10.77
C VAL A 267 11.61 -9.24 9.31
N ALA A 268 10.53 -9.47 8.54
CA ALA A 268 10.64 -9.85 7.13
C ALA A 268 11.32 -8.76 6.30
N PHE A 269 11.00 -7.49 6.56
CA PHE A 269 11.65 -6.34 5.93
C PHE A 269 13.15 -6.28 6.22
N LEU A 270 13.55 -6.30 7.50
CA LEU A 270 14.97 -6.24 7.89
C LEU A 270 15.76 -7.45 7.40
N ALA A 271 15.18 -8.65 7.49
CA ALA A 271 15.80 -9.87 6.99
C ALA A 271 15.96 -9.83 5.47
N ALA A 272 14.92 -9.41 4.73
CA ALA A 272 15.00 -9.30 3.27
C ALA A 272 16.03 -8.26 2.82
N LEU A 273 16.13 -7.12 3.52
CA LEU A 273 17.14 -6.12 3.26
C LEU A 273 18.55 -6.69 3.49
N ALA A 274 18.79 -7.33 4.64
CA ALA A 274 20.08 -7.92 4.98
C ALA A 274 20.49 -9.04 4.02
N VAL A 275 19.59 -9.98 3.73
CA VAL A 275 19.83 -11.08 2.79
C VAL A 275 20.04 -10.55 1.38
N GLY A 276 19.25 -9.55 0.96
CA GLY A 276 19.42 -8.86 -0.31
C GLY A 276 20.81 -8.23 -0.45
N SER A 277 21.26 -7.50 0.58
CA SER A 277 22.59 -6.89 0.59
C SER A 277 23.72 -7.92 0.62
N LEU A 278 23.59 -9.01 1.37
CA LEU A 278 24.57 -10.10 1.36
C LEU A 278 24.65 -10.77 -0.01
N CYS A 279 23.51 -11.08 -0.63
CA CYS A 279 23.46 -11.63 -1.98
C CYS A 279 24.08 -10.65 -2.99
N GLY A 280 23.73 -9.36 -2.92
CA GLY A 280 24.30 -8.33 -3.80
C GLY A 280 25.81 -8.21 -3.66
N ALA A 281 26.32 -8.19 -2.44
CA ALA A 281 27.76 -8.14 -2.18
C ALA A 281 28.48 -9.40 -2.70
N TYR A 282 27.90 -10.59 -2.54
CA TYR A 282 28.49 -11.82 -3.05
C TYR A 282 28.49 -11.86 -4.58
N ILE A 283 27.39 -11.47 -5.23
CA ILE A 283 27.29 -11.40 -6.68
C ILE A 283 28.29 -10.37 -7.21
N TYR A 284 28.35 -9.18 -6.61
CA TYR A 284 29.32 -8.15 -6.96
C TYR A 284 30.75 -8.67 -6.94
N ARG A 285 31.11 -9.38 -5.86
CA ARG A 285 32.44 -9.94 -5.67
C ARG A 285 32.82 -10.93 -6.77
N GLU A 286 31.89 -11.80 -7.19
CA GLU A 286 32.19 -12.89 -8.13
C GLU A 286 32.01 -12.54 -9.60
N VAL A 287 31.02 -11.72 -9.94
CA VAL A 287 30.59 -11.48 -11.34
C VAL A 287 30.36 -10.00 -11.68
N GLY A 288 30.56 -9.09 -10.73
CA GLY A 288 30.40 -7.64 -10.95
C GLY A 288 28.97 -7.14 -10.73
N SER A 289 28.80 -5.82 -10.82
CA SER A 289 27.54 -5.13 -10.50
C SER A 289 26.50 -5.22 -11.60
N ALA A 290 26.90 -5.27 -12.87
CA ALA A 290 25.96 -5.33 -13.99
C ALA A 290 25.01 -6.55 -13.88
N VAL A 291 25.56 -7.71 -13.50
CA VAL A 291 24.78 -8.93 -13.25
C VAL A 291 23.89 -8.78 -12.02
N ALA A 292 24.39 -8.20 -10.94
CA ALA A 292 23.62 -7.95 -9.72
C ALA A 292 22.39 -7.06 -10.01
N VAL A 293 22.58 -5.94 -10.71
CA VAL A 293 21.48 -5.03 -11.08
C VAL A 293 20.48 -5.72 -12.01
N THR A 294 20.95 -6.59 -12.92
CA THR A 294 20.08 -7.40 -13.78
C THR A 294 19.20 -8.36 -12.98
N ILE A 295 19.77 -9.06 -11.98
CA ILE A 295 19.04 -9.95 -11.08
C ILE A 295 17.98 -9.15 -10.30
N SER A 296 18.33 -7.96 -9.82
CA SER A 296 17.36 -7.06 -9.17
C SER A 296 16.23 -6.64 -10.12
N GLY A 297 16.56 -6.30 -11.37
CA GLY A 297 15.57 -6.01 -12.42
C GLY A 297 14.63 -7.19 -12.67
N GLY A 298 15.16 -8.41 -12.72
CA GLY A 298 14.38 -9.65 -12.81
C GLY A 298 13.44 -9.83 -11.62
N GLY A 299 13.90 -9.60 -10.39
CA GLY A 299 13.07 -9.63 -9.20
C GLY A 299 11.92 -8.62 -9.23
N LYS A 300 12.19 -7.40 -9.69
CA LYS A 300 11.16 -6.36 -9.92
C LYS A 300 10.15 -6.76 -11.01
N ALA A 301 10.61 -7.39 -12.08
CA ALA A 301 9.74 -7.91 -13.15
C ALA A 301 8.83 -9.05 -12.64
N VAL A 302 9.33 -9.93 -11.77
CA VAL A 302 8.50 -10.93 -11.09
C VAL A 302 7.42 -10.25 -10.25
N VAL A 303 7.78 -9.23 -9.47
CA VAL A 303 6.81 -8.46 -8.68
C VAL A 303 5.78 -7.76 -9.57
N LEU A 304 6.18 -7.25 -10.74
CA LEU A 304 5.24 -6.70 -11.73
C LEU A 304 4.21 -7.75 -12.17
N GLY A 305 4.68 -8.96 -12.50
CA GLY A 305 3.82 -10.10 -12.82
C GLY A 305 2.88 -10.44 -11.66
N MET A 306 3.36 -10.39 -10.42
CA MET A 306 2.54 -10.59 -9.24
C MET A 306 1.46 -9.51 -9.10
N PHE A 307 1.77 -8.22 -9.29
CA PHE A 307 0.76 -7.16 -9.22
C PHE A 307 -0.36 -7.29 -10.25
N LEU A 308 -0.09 -7.87 -11.43
CA LEU A 308 -1.12 -8.18 -12.42
C LEU A 308 -2.15 -9.19 -11.87
N CYS A 309 -1.69 -10.14 -11.07
CA CYS A 309 -2.53 -11.17 -10.44
C CYS A 309 -3.10 -10.77 -9.08
N ALA A 310 -2.73 -9.59 -8.54
CA ALA A 310 -3.13 -9.18 -7.20
C ALA A 310 -4.65 -8.98 -7.10
N PRO A 311 -5.34 -9.46 -6.03
CA PRO A 311 -6.78 -9.27 -5.88
C PRO A 311 -7.15 -7.79 -5.68
N GLY A 312 -8.20 -7.33 -6.36
CA GLY A 312 -8.70 -5.96 -6.21
C GLY A 312 -9.86 -5.87 -5.23
N GLU A 313 -10.18 -4.66 -4.80
CA GLU A 313 -11.10 -4.37 -3.68
C GLU A 313 -12.57 -4.74 -3.94
N GLY A 314 -13.04 -4.61 -5.18
CA GLY A 314 -14.40 -4.96 -5.61
C GLY A 314 -14.70 -6.47 -5.53
N ARG A 315 -13.69 -7.33 -5.67
CA ARG A 315 -13.85 -8.79 -5.43
C ARG A 315 -14.07 -9.15 -3.95
N GLY A 316 -13.54 -8.35 -3.03
CA GLY A 316 -13.65 -8.61 -1.59
C GLY A 316 -15.05 -8.38 -1.06
N LYS A 317 -15.63 -7.23 -1.41
CA LYS A 317 -17.00 -6.87 -1.02
C LYS A 317 -18.05 -7.84 -1.57
N ARG A 318 -17.82 -8.42 -2.76
CA ARG A 318 -18.70 -9.46 -3.31
C ARG A 318 -18.63 -10.76 -2.50
N GLN A 319 -17.43 -11.26 -2.19
CA GLN A 319 -17.29 -12.47 -1.37
C GLN A 319 -17.83 -12.28 0.05
N GLU A 320 -17.57 -11.14 0.68
CA GLU A 320 -18.05 -10.84 2.03
C GLU A 320 -19.57 -10.69 2.04
N GLY A 321 -20.14 -10.00 1.03
CA GLY A 321 -21.60 -9.92 0.84
C GLY A 321 -22.26 -11.27 0.53
N ASP A 322 -21.61 -12.14 -0.25
CA ASP A 322 -22.10 -13.49 -0.53
C ASP A 322 -22.07 -14.37 0.73
N VAL A 323 -21.03 -14.26 1.57
CA VAL A 323 -20.92 -14.98 2.85
C VAL A 323 -21.92 -14.44 3.88
N GLU A 324 -22.12 -13.13 3.96
CA GLU A 324 -23.13 -12.48 4.81
C GLU A 324 -24.55 -12.88 4.37
N SER A 325 -24.83 -12.88 3.06
CA SER A 325 -26.12 -13.27 2.51
C SER A 325 -26.39 -14.77 2.67
N GLN A 326 -25.35 -15.62 2.61
CA GLN A 326 -25.46 -17.04 2.96
C GLN A 326 -25.65 -17.26 4.46
N ARG A 327 -25.01 -16.47 5.33
CA ARG A 327 -25.26 -16.50 6.79
C ARG A 327 -26.69 -16.10 7.12
N GLN A 328 -27.21 -15.06 6.48
CA GLN A 328 -28.60 -14.63 6.67
C GLN A 328 -29.62 -15.63 6.11
N ARG A 329 -29.31 -16.32 5.01
CA ARG A 329 -30.13 -17.42 4.47
C ARG A 329 -30.03 -18.72 5.29
N GLY A 330 -28.88 -18.99 5.91
CA GLY A 330 -28.67 -20.14 6.79
C GLY A 330 -29.26 -19.96 8.20
N GLY A 331 -29.38 -18.72 8.69
CA GLY A 331 -29.97 -18.40 9.99
C GLY A 331 -31.50 -18.38 10.02
N GLY A 332 -32.17 -18.62 8.90
CA GLY A 332 -33.63 -18.56 8.78
C GLY A 332 -34.40 -19.74 9.38
N ASN A 333 -33.74 -20.73 10.00
CA ASN A 333 -34.42 -21.95 10.47
C ASN A 333 -34.00 -22.46 11.87
N GLU A 334 -33.27 -21.68 12.66
CA GLU A 334 -32.87 -22.09 14.02
C GLU A 334 -33.59 -21.36 15.16
N ASN A 335 -34.47 -20.40 14.89
CA ASN A 335 -35.25 -19.70 15.92
C ASN A 335 -36.70 -20.22 16.07
N LEU A 336 -36.87 -21.54 16.14
CA LEU A 336 -38.11 -22.14 16.62
C LEU A 336 -37.88 -23.39 17.48
N LYS A 337 -36.82 -23.44 18.29
CA LYS A 337 -36.66 -24.50 19.31
C LYS A 337 -35.99 -24.11 20.64
N GLU A 338 -35.69 -22.84 20.90
CA GLU A 338 -35.27 -22.39 22.24
C GLU A 338 -36.37 -21.55 22.91
N GLY A 339 -37.49 -22.21 23.15
CA GLY A 339 -38.66 -21.64 23.81
C GLY A 339 -39.23 -22.59 24.86
N LYS A 340 -38.37 -23.18 25.69
CA LYS A 340 -38.69 -23.82 26.98
C LYS A 340 -37.42 -24.45 27.54
N VAL A 341 -37.30 -24.45 28.86
CA VAL A 341 -36.17 -24.97 29.67
C VAL A 341 -35.05 -23.95 29.91
N ASN A 342 -35.37 -22.93 30.72
CA ASN A 342 -34.57 -22.52 31.89
C ASN A 342 -35.28 -21.38 32.61
N SER A 343 -36.41 -21.70 33.22
CA SER A 343 -36.91 -21.01 34.40
C SER A 343 -37.08 -22.12 35.42
N ASP A 344 -36.01 -22.38 36.16
CA ASP A 344 -35.94 -23.20 37.38
C ASP A 344 -34.46 -23.46 37.67
N VAL A 345 -33.76 -22.48 38.26
CA VAL A 345 -32.72 -22.62 39.31
C VAL A 345 -32.33 -21.20 39.71
N MET A 346 -33.15 -20.60 40.58
CA MET A 346 -32.70 -19.59 41.53
C MET A 346 -33.10 -20.10 42.91
N ALA A 347 -32.15 -20.70 43.63
CA ALA A 347 -32.20 -20.79 45.09
C ALA A 347 -30.84 -21.23 45.63
N LYS A 348 -30.33 -20.42 46.57
CA LYS A 348 -29.21 -20.66 47.51
C LYS A 348 -27.79 -20.33 47.02
N GLU A 349 -27.35 -19.14 47.40
CA GLU A 349 -26.27 -18.84 48.38
C GLU A 349 -26.23 -17.30 48.47
N GLY A 350 -26.61 -16.64 49.58
CA GLY A 350 -25.97 -16.73 50.90
C GLY A 350 -24.86 -15.68 51.03
N ALA A 351 -25.21 -14.38 51.01
CA ALA A 351 -25.02 -13.44 52.12
C ALA A 351 -23.56 -13.26 52.63
N GLY A 352 -23.00 -12.05 52.50
CA GLY A 352 -21.71 -11.74 53.12
C GLY A 352 -21.09 -10.36 52.86
N ASN A 353 -21.71 -9.33 53.44
CA ASN A 353 -21.05 -8.18 54.10
C ASN A 353 -20.81 -6.83 53.36
N MET A 354 -21.21 -5.79 54.10
CA MET A 354 -21.26 -4.34 53.83
C MET A 354 -20.00 -3.60 54.28
N LYS A 355 -19.65 -2.54 53.55
CA LYS A 355 -19.20 -1.17 53.99
C LYS A 355 -18.67 -0.47 52.73
N GLY A 356 -19.15 0.67 52.24
CA GLY A 356 -19.74 1.84 52.91
C GLY A 356 -18.61 2.73 53.42
N ASP A 357 -18.14 3.71 52.64
CA ASP A 357 -18.30 5.14 52.98
C ASP A 357 -17.86 6.08 51.85
N ASP A 358 -18.45 7.27 51.89
CA ASP A 358 -18.44 8.39 50.95
C ASP A 358 -17.15 9.23 50.97
N GLY A 359 -16.98 10.15 50.00
CA GLY A 359 -16.02 11.25 50.17
C GLY A 359 -15.59 12.00 48.91
N SER A 360 -16.40 12.97 48.49
CA SER A 360 -16.08 14.09 47.61
C SER A 360 -14.85 14.92 48.04
N GLY A 361 -14.11 15.52 47.10
CA GLY A 361 -13.16 16.59 47.44
C GLY A 361 -12.23 17.06 46.32
N SER A 362 -12.52 18.25 45.81
CA SER A 362 -11.81 19.10 44.85
C SER A 362 -10.47 19.69 45.32
N GLY A 363 -9.60 20.06 44.36
CA GLY A 363 -8.86 21.34 44.41
C GLY A 363 -7.32 21.30 44.37
N SER A 364 -6.76 22.09 43.42
CA SER A 364 -5.46 22.81 43.40
C SER A 364 -4.18 22.05 43.80
N GLY A 365 -3.10 22.01 43.02
CA GLY A 365 -2.40 23.14 42.41
C GLY A 365 -1.01 23.28 43.06
N SER A 366 -0.09 23.92 42.33
CA SER A 366 1.26 24.38 42.70
C SER A 366 2.46 23.46 42.43
N ASP A 367 3.42 24.15 41.82
CA ASP A 367 4.71 23.81 41.28
C ASP A 367 5.75 23.52 42.37
N GLU A 368 6.79 22.75 42.02
CA GLU A 368 8.10 22.89 42.67
C GLU A 368 9.21 22.60 41.65
N GLU A 369 9.74 23.69 41.08
CA GLU A 369 11.10 23.78 40.56
C GLU A 369 12.08 23.70 41.74
N VAL A 370 13.15 22.91 41.62
CA VAL A 370 14.34 23.04 42.47
C VAL A 370 15.56 23.22 41.58
N GLU A 371 16.09 24.43 41.67
CA GLU A 371 17.27 24.94 40.98
C GLU A 371 18.52 24.84 41.90
N VAL A 372 19.66 24.46 41.28
CA VAL A 372 21.07 24.81 41.57
C VAL A 372 21.73 24.39 42.89
N GLU A 373 22.82 23.64 42.72
CA GLU A 373 24.07 23.98 43.42
C GLU A 373 25.26 23.94 42.44
N ARG A 374 25.83 25.13 42.17
CA ARG A 374 27.17 25.30 41.60
C ARG A 374 28.15 25.48 42.76
N ARG A 375 29.22 24.69 42.78
CA ARG A 375 30.52 25.09 43.36
C ARG A 375 31.61 24.85 42.33
N GLY A 376 32.36 25.91 42.05
CA GLY A 376 33.43 25.94 41.06
C GLY A 376 34.83 26.03 41.66
N ARG A 377 35.73 26.49 40.77
CA ARG A 377 37.19 26.72 40.87
C ARG A 377 38.03 25.44 40.84
N GLY A 378 38.90 25.24 39.85
CA GLY A 378 39.97 26.14 39.35
C GLY A 378 41.29 25.44 39.73
N ASP A 379 42.41 25.43 39.01
CA ASP A 379 42.93 26.09 37.82
C ASP A 379 44.15 25.26 37.36
N GLU A 380 44.80 25.71 36.28
CA GLU A 380 46.18 25.43 35.80
C GLU A 380 46.35 24.24 34.84
N ALA A 381 46.51 24.44 33.52
CA ALA A 381 47.58 25.11 32.75
C ALA A 381 48.87 24.25 32.63
N VAL A 382 49.13 23.72 31.43
CA VAL A 382 50.22 24.09 30.49
C VAL A 382 49.81 23.64 29.08
#